data_AF-A0ABD7TPX7-F1
#
_entry.id   AF-A0ABD7TPX7-F1
#
_cell.length_a   1.000
_cell.length_b   1.000
_cell.length_c   1.000
_cell.angle_alpha   90.00
_cell.angle_beta   90.00
_cell.angle_gamma   90.00
#
_symmetry.space_group_name_H-M   'P 1'
#
loop_
_entity.id
_entity.type
_entity.pdbx_description
1 polymer ?
#
loop_
_entity_poly.entity_id
_entity_poly.type
_entity_poly.pdbx_seq_one_letter_code
_entity_poly.pdbx_strand_id
1 'polypeptide(L)'
;MAMFERSTKSAKGFDWAGLGWLFLFFWYFSGITQLLIQLSGTAGFSGFRQAFFMSAIWLAPLLIFPRRTRLIAALLGVVLWACSMASLGYFFIYQQEFSQSVIFIMFESNISEAGEYATQYFAWWIVLAFIAHTAVAIFLWTRVRPVYLPRGQALLAATAILVGIIGYPLVKQIARSDTLDDALDRFESRIEPAVPWQMIVAYRRYTEQLDNMQGMLDSASQIPPLTNLKDTMAGQPSTLVLVIGESTNRQRMSLYGYPRNTTPELDKLRDQLAVFDNVITPRPYTIEALQQVLTFADEENPDLYLKTPSIVSVMKQAGYKTYWITNQQTMTKRNTMLTTFSEQADEQVYLNNNRNQNARQYDGDVLAPFSKALADPAERKFIVVHLLGTHMSYQYRYPPTFDKFTDRQGVPAGVSDDQLPTYNSYDNAVLYNDFVVSSLIKDYAKTDPNGFLLYLSDHGEDVFDSAGHSTLGRNEANPTAPMYTIPFMAYASPKWRETHDWSFAGDLQRPYSSSQLIHTWADLAGLSFNELDRTKSLVSDNFRPRPQMIGNPYLRQQKPLIDFSLIKPKKVNPTDVVLQEPPAL
;
A
#
# COMPACT_ATOMS: atom_id res chain seq x y z
N MET A 1 -7.19 -54.96 -6.06
CA MET A 1 -5.77 -55.34 -6.26
C MET A 1 -5.49 -55.64 -7.75
N ALA A 2 -5.86 -54.74 -8.65
CA ALA A 2 -5.67 -54.89 -10.10
C ALA A 2 -5.61 -53.52 -10.82
N MET A 3 -4.89 -52.55 -10.24
CA MET A 3 -4.71 -51.22 -10.85
C MET A 3 -3.26 -50.67 -10.70
N PHE A 4 -2.30 -51.55 -10.45
CA PHE A 4 -0.88 -51.20 -10.33
C PHE A 4 0.01 -52.31 -10.91
N GLU A 5 -0.13 -52.60 -12.20
CA GLU A 5 0.97 -53.25 -12.91
C GLU A 5 2.05 -52.21 -13.22
N ARG A 6 3.24 -52.40 -12.65
CA ARG A 6 4.46 -51.74 -13.12
C ARG A 6 4.71 -52.23 -14.55
N SER A 7 4.37 -51.40 -15.53
CA SER A 7 4.79 -51.61 -16.91
C SER A 7 6.32 -51.68 -16.96
N THR A 8 6.85 -52.87 -17.22
CA THR A 8 8.25 -53.13 -17.62
C THR A 8 8.40 -53.11 -19.15
N LYS A 9 7.41 -52.60 -19.88
CA LYS A 9 7.49 -52.45 -21.33
C LYS A 9 8.10 -51.10 -21.71
N SER A 10 9.28 -51.18 -22.33
CA SER A 10 9.70 -50.28 -23.39
C SER A 10 8.59 -50.24 -24.46
N ALA A 11 7.59 -49.39 -24.28
CA ALA A 11 6.64 -49.04 -25.33
C ALA A 11 7.32 -47.96 -26.19
N LYS A 12 7.21 -48.08 -27.53
CA LYS A 12 7.81 -47.18 -28.54
C LYS A 12 7.24 -45.74 -28.46
N GLY A 13 7.43 -45.05 -27.35
CA GLY A 13 6.89 -43.72 -27.10
C GLY A 13 7.53 -43.07 -25.88
N PHE A 14 7.50 -41.74 -25.84
CA PHE A 14 8.00 -40.96 -24.72
C PHE A 14 7.11 -41.15 -23.47
N ASP A 15 7.72 -41.30 -22.29
CA ASP A 15 7.00 -41.50 -21.01
C ASP A 15 6.38 -40.18 -20.49
N TRP A 16 5.27 -39.78 -21.12
CA TRP A 16 4.51 -38.58 -20.74
C TRP A 16 4.00 -38.62 -19.30
N ALA A 17 3.58 -39.79 -18.82
CA ALA A 17 3.11 -39.94 -17.45
C ALA A 17 4.24 -39.78 -16.44
N GLY A 18 5.44 -40.29 -16.74
CA GLY A 18 6.65 -40.06 -15.94
C GLY A 18 7.00 -38.58 -15.88
N LEU A 19 6.98 -37.89 -17.02
CA LEU A 19 7.24 -36.44 -17.08
C LEU A 19 6.21 -35.65 -16.27
N GLY A 20 4.93 -36.04 -16.34
CA GLY A 20 3.85 -35.43 -15.56
C GLY A 20 4.07 -35.58 -14.05
N TRP A 21 4.46 -36.77 -13.57
CA TRP A 21 4.80 -36.96 -12.15
C TRP A 21 6.02 -36.15 -11.70
N LEU A 22 7.03 -36.01 -12.57
CA LEU A 22 8.19 -35.15 -12.30
C LEU A 22 7.78 -33.68 -12.15
N PHE A 23 6.98 -33.19 -13.09
CA PHE A 23 6.51 -31.81 -13.05
C PHE A 23 5.63 -31.57 -11.81
N LEU A 24 4.68 -32.47 -11.54
CA LEU A 24 3.78 -32.36 -10.40
C LEU A 24 4.54 -32.31 -9.07
N PHE A 25 5.59 -33.13 -8.91
CA PHE A 25 6.44 -33.11 -7.72
C PHE A 25 7.10 -31.74 -7.49
N PHE A 26 7.68 -31.12 -8.51
CA PHE A 26 8.32 -29.80 -8.38
C PHE A 26 7.33 -28.65 -8.32
N TRP A 27 6.21 -28.78 -9.04
CA TRP A 27 5.11 -27.82 -8.99
C TRP A 27 4.50 -27.75 -7.61
N TYR A 28 4.36 -28.89 -6.92
CA TYR A 28 3.76 -28.97 -5.59
C TYR A 28 4.30 -27.93 -4.59
N PHE A 29 5.62 -27.73 -4.55
CA PHE A 29 6.26 -26.86 -3.56
C PHE A 29 5.99 -25.36 -3.75
N SER A 30 5.77 -24.89 -4.99
CA SER A 30 5.42 -23.48 -5.25
C SER A 30 3.93 -23.31 -5.55
N GLY A 31 3.36 -24.27 -6.27
CA GLY A 31 2.04 -24.22 -6.84
C GLY A 31 0.91 -24.35 -5.83
N ILE A 32 1.06 -25.14 -4.76
CA ILE A 32 0.01 -25.25 -3.73
C ILE A 32 -0.17 -23.94 -3.00
N THR A 33 0.91 -23.31 -2.52
CA THR A 33 0.81 -22.03 -1.81
C THR A 33 0.22 -20.95 -2.73
N GLN A 34 0.69 -20.85 -3.97
CA GLN A 34 0.15 -19.88 -4.94
C GLN A 34 -1.29 -20.18 -5.36
N LEU A 35 -1.70 -21.44 -5.41
CA LEU A 35 -3.09 -21.83 -5.63
C LEU A 35 -3.97 -21.40 -4.46
N LEU A 36 -3.52 -21.60 -3.22
CA LEU A 36 -4.26 -21.16 -2.03
C LEU A 36 -4.40 -19.64 -2.00
N ILE A 37 -3.34 -18.89 -2.31
CA ILE A 37 -3.34 -17.41 -2.43
C ILE A 37 -4.35 -16.93 -3.48
N GLN A 38 -4.42 -17.62 -4.62
CA GLN A 38 -5.38 -17.29 -5.67
C GLN A 38 -6.82 -17.62 -5.25
N LEU A 39 -7.05 -18.79 -4.64
CA LEU A 39 -8.38 -19.25 -4.23
C LEU A 39 -8.93 -18.47 -3.03
N SER A 40 -8.07 -17.94 -2.15
CA SER A 40 -8.48 -17.04 -1.06
C SER A 40 -8.87 -15.65 -1.55
N GLY A 41 -8.54 -15.31 -2.80
CA GLY A 41 -8.70 -13.96 -3.34
C GLY A 41 -7.69 -12.96 -2.75
N THR A 42 -6.61 -13.43 -2.12
CA THR A 42 -5.53 -12.60 -1.59
C THR A 42 -4.82 -11.86 -2.73
N ALA A 43 -4.50 -12.56 -3.83
CA ALA A 43 -3.80 -12.01 -4.98
C ALA A 43 -4.30 -12.58 -6.31
N GLY A 44 -3.87 -11.97 -7.43
CA GLY A 44 -4.27 -12.35 -8.78
C GLY A 44 -3.54 -13.57 -9.35
N PHE A 45 -3.87 -13.93 -10.60
CA PHE A 45 -3.36 -15.13 -11.29
C PHE A 45 -1.85 -15.12 -11.62
N SER A 46 -1.16 -13.98 -11.48
CA SER A 46 0.24 -13.85 -11.89
C SER A 46 1.17 -14.77 -11.11
N GLY A 47 1.01 -14.84 -9.79
CA GLY A 47 1.86 -15.65 -8.91
C GLY A 47 1.74 -17.14 -9.21
N PHE A 48 0.51 -17.64 -9.35
CA PHE A 48 0.24 -19.02 -9.79
C PHE A 48 0.89 -19.35 -11.13
N ARG A 49 0.70 -18.50 -12.14
CA ARG A 49 1.28 -18.70 -13.47
C ARG A 49 2.81 -18.74 -13.42
N GLN A 50 3.42 -17.84 -12.66
CA GLN A 50 4.87 -17.76 -12.50
C GLN A 50 5.42 -19.00 -11.80
N ALA A 51 4.80 -19.44 -10.70
CA ALA A 51 5.13 -20.71 -10.04
C ALA A 51 5.00 -21.91 -10.98
N PHE A 52 3.94 -21.97 -11.78
CA PHE A 52 3.74 -23.05 -12.75
C PHE A 52 4.90 -23.19 -13.74
N PHE A 53 5.29 -22.10 -14.40
CA PHE A 53 6.39 -22.14 -15.36
C PHE A 53 7.74 -22.36 -14.68
N MET A 54 8.01 -21.71 -13.55
CA MET A 54 9.28 -21.84 -12.86
C MET A 54 9.52 -23.25 -12.31
N SER A 55 8.49 -23.99 -11.95
CA SER A 55 8.65 -25.39 -11.54
C SER A 55 9.15 -26.31 -12.66
N ALA A 56 8.97 -25.94 -13.93
CA ALA A 56 9.45 -26.74 -15.06
C ALA A 56 10.99 -26.70 -15.22
N ILE A 57 11.69 -25.70 -14.67
CA ILE A 57 13.16 -25.63 -14.77
C ILE A 57 13.82 -26.85 -14.12
N TRP A 58 13.19 -27.38 -13.07
CA TRP A 58 13.69 -28.51 -12.31
C TRP A 58 13.67 -29.81 -13.12
N LEU A 59 12.93 -29.87 -14.24
CA LEU A 59 12.95 -31.02 -15.16
C LEU A 59 14.29 -31.15 -15.90
N ALA A 60 14.99 -30.04 -16.18
CA ALA A 60 16.23 -30.04 -16.96
C ALA A 60 17.31 -31.00 -16.42
N PRO A 61 17.73 -30.94 -15.14
CA PRO A 61 18.72 -31.89 -14.61
C PRO A 61 18.25 -33.34 -14.61
N LEU A 62 16.93 -33.59 -14.48
CA LEU A 62 16.37 -34.94 -14.47
C LEU A 62 16.33 -35.57 -15.87
N LEU A 63 16.13 -34.76 -16.92
CA LEU A 63 16.21 -35.20 -18.32
C LEU A 63 17.65 -35.52 -18.73
N ILE A 64 18.63 -34.75 -18.26
CA ILE A 64 20.05 -34.96 -18.56
C ILE A 64 20.59 -36.20 -17.81
N PHE A 65 20.17 -36.42 -16.57
CA PHE A 65 20.67 -37.49 -15.70
C PHE A 65 19.56 -38.46 -15.25
N PRO A 66 18.89 -39.18 -16.17
CA PRO A 66 17.73 -40.01 -15.83
C PRO A 66 18.07 -41.15 -14.86
N ARG A 67 19.31 -41.66 -14.86
CA ARG A 67 19.72 -42.69 -13.89
C ARG A 67 19.73 -42.20 -12.44
N ARG A 68 19.85 -40.88 -12.22
CA ARG A 68 19.89 -40.24 -10.91
C ARG A 68 18.60 -39.49 -10.56
N THR A 69 17.53 -39.65 -11.35
CA THR A 69 16.26 -38.92 -11.18
C THR A 69 15.76 -38.88 -9.74
N ARG A 70 15.65 -40.04 -9.06
CA ARG A 70 15.13 -40.08 -7.67
C ARG A 70 16.03 -39.37 -6.67
N LEU A 71 17.35 -39.47 -6.83
CA LEU A 71 18.32 -38.80 -5.97
C LEU A 71 18.29 -37.29 -6.18
N ILE A 72 18.32 -36.83 -7.44
CA ILE A 72 18.26 -35.40 -7.78
C ILE A 72 16.92 -34.81 -7.31
N ALA A 73 15.80 -35.52 -7.55
CA ALA A 73 14.49 -35.11 -7.06
C ALA A 73 14.43 -35.02 -5.52
N ALA A 74 15.05 -35.95 -4.80
CA ALA A 74 15.12 -35.89 -3.34
C ALA A 74 15.93 -34.67 -2.86
N LEU A 75 17.13 -34.46 -3.41
CA LEU A 75 18.01 -33.37 -3.00
C LEU A 75 17.39 -31.99 -3.27
N LEU A 76 16.89 -31.78 -4.49
CA LEU A 76 16.18 -30.55 -4.83
C LEU A 76 14.87 -30.42 -4.03
N GLY A 77 14.14 -31.53 -3.89
CA GLY A 77 12.88 -31.58 -3.16
C GLY A 77 12.99 -31.19 -1.70
N VAL A 78 14.06 -31.56 -1.01
CA VAL A 78 14.30 -31.14 0.39
C VAL A 78 14.47 -29.63 0.50
N VAL A 79 15.24 -29.02 -0.41
CA VAL A 79 15.44 -27.55 -0.43
C VAL A 79 14.13 -26.84 -0.74
N LEU A 80 13.41 -27.29 -1.78
CA LEU A 80 12.13 -26.72 -2.17
C LEU A 80 11.06 -26.89 -1.09
N TRP A 81 11.04 -28.05 -0.43
CA TRP A 81 10.17 -28.32 0.71
C TRP A 81 10.44 -27.34 1.84
N ALA A 82 11.70 -27.17 2.28
CA ALA A 82 12.05 -26.25 3.36
C ALA A 82 11.61 -24.81 3.05
N CYS A 83 11.90 -24.31 1.84
CA CYS A 83 11.43 -22.98 1.42
C CYS A 83 9.89 -22.89 1.34
N SER A 84 9.22 -23.95 0.88
CA SER A 84 7.75 -23.97 0.78
C SER A 84 7.07 -23.92 2.15
N MET A 85 7.67 -24.54 3.18
CA MET A 85 7.11 -24.52 4.54
C MET A 85 7.08 -23.10 5.11
N ALA A 86 8.13 -22.31 4.88
CA ALA A 86 8.17 -20.91 5.29
C ALA A 86 7.07 -20.09 4.62
N SER A 87 6.95 -20.18 3.28
CA SER A 87 5.91 -19.44 2.55
C SER A 87 4.49 -19.90 2.90
N LEU A 88 4.29 -21.20 3.12
CA LEU A 88 2.98 -21.76 3.45
C LEU A 88 2.55 -21.38 4.87
N GLY A 89 3.48 -21.44 5.84
CA GLY A 89 3.23 -21.00 7.21
C GLY A 89 2.86 -19.52 7.27
N TYR A 90 3.60 -18.70 6.54
CA TYR A 90 3.32 -17.27 6.43
C TYR A 90 1.91 -17.01 5.86
N PHE A 91 1.54 -17.70 4.78
CA PHE A 91 0.19 -17.61 4.21
C PHE A 91 -0.90 -18.05 5.19
N PHE A 92 -0.70 -19.12 5.95
CA PHE A 92 -1.71 -19.59 6.92
C PHE A 92 -1.98 -18.59 8.04
N ILE A 93 -0.94 -17.90 8.51
CA ILE A 93 -1.03 -16.92 9.59
C ILE A 93 -1.62 -15.61 9.08
N TYR A 94 -1.07 -15.08 7.99
CA TYR A 94 -1.36 -13.70 7.56
C TYR A 94 -2.34 -13.61 6.39
N GLN A 95 -2.61 -14.71 5.68
CA GLN A 95 -3.31 -14.70 4.39
C GLN A 95 -2.64 -13.79 3.36
N GLN A 96 -1.30 -13.65 3.44
CA GLN A 96 -0.48 -12.78 2.59
C GLN A 96 0.58 -13.57 1.81
N GLU A 97 1.08 -12.97 0.71
CA GLU A 97 2.22 -13.52 -0.03
C GLU A 97 3.55 -13.23 0.67
N PHE A 98 4.45 -14.22 0.71
CA PHE A 98 5.81 -14.00 1.22
C PHE A 98 6.61 -13.08 0.28
N SER A 99 7.16 -12.00 0.83
CA SER A 99 7.82 -10.88 0.14
C SER A 99 9.05 -10.38 0.90
N GLN A 100 9.76 -9.39 0.36
CA GLN A 100 10.84 -8.69 1.07
C GLN A 100 10.40 -8.04 2.39
N SER A 101 9.15 -7.57 2.51
CA SER A 101 8.62 -6.98 3.75
C SER A 101 8.61 -8.00 4.90
N VAL A 102 8.40 -9.29 4.58
CA VAL A 102 8.42 -10.36 5.59
C VAL A 102 9.80 -10.53 6.18
N ILE A 103 10.84 -10.47 5.35
CA ILE A 103 12.24 -10.56 5.79
C ILE A 103 12.59 -9.34 6.65
N PHE A 104 12.16 -8.14 6.23
CA PHE A 104 12.35 -6.92 7.00
C PHE A 104 11.75 -7.03 8.40
N ILE A 105 10.47 -7.42 8.52
CA ILE A 105 9.83 -7.61 9.84
C ILE A 105 10.54 -8.68 10.66
N MET A 106 10.94 -9.79 10.05
CA MET A 106 11.63 -10.86 10.80
C MET A 106 12.97 -10.42 11.40
N PHE A 107 13.66 -9.47 10.76
CA PHE A 107 14.97 -8.99 11.23
C PHE A 107 14.90 -7.69 12.04
N GLU A 108 13.96 -6.79 11.72
CA GLU A 108 13.81 -5.49 12.40
C GLU A 108 12.80 -5.53 13.56
N SER A 109 11.82 -6.44 13.56
CA SER A 109 10.95 -6.59 14.72
C SER A 109 11.67 -7.25 15.89
N ASN A 110 11.34 -6.84 17.11
CA ASN A 110 11.87 -7.46 18.31
C ASN A 110 11.43 -8.93 18.38
N ILE A 111 12.34 -9.83 18.79
CA ILE A 111 12.09 -11.27 18.94
C ILE A 111 10.87 -11.54 19.85
N SER A 112 10.63 -10.69 20.85
CA SER A 112 9.43 -10.82 21.70
C SER A 112 8.15 -10.54 20.93
N GLU A 113 8.14 -9.55 20.05
CA GLU A 113 6.97 -9.17 19.24
C GLU A 113 6.69 -10.24 18.18
N ALA A 114 7.71 -10.67 17.43
CA ALA A 114 7.55 -11.77 16.47
C ALA A 114 7.04 -13.06 17.14
N GLY A 115 7.47 -13.34 18.38
CA GLY A 115 7.01 -14.49 19.19
C GLY A 115 5.58 -14.35 19.72
N GLU A 116 5.20 -13.19 20.24
CA GLU A 116 3.84 -12.89 20.71
C GLU A 116 2.84 -12.95 19.55
N TYR A 117 3.18 -12.37 18.40
CA TYR A 117 2.35 -12.46 17.20
C TYR A 117 2.25 -13.90 16.69
N ALA A 118 3.36 -14.64 16.62
CA ALA A 118 3.32 -16.03 16.20
C ALA A 118 2.42 -16.89 17.11
N THR A 119 2.43 -16.66 18.43
CA THR A 119 1.55 -17.40 19.36
C THR A 119 0.09 -16.97 19.25
N GLN A 120 -0.20 -15.68 19.02
CA GLN A 120 -1.56 -15.16 18.87
C GLN A 120 -2.29 -15.74 17.65
N TYR A 121 -1.59 -15.93 16.53
CA TYR A 121 -2.17 -16.44 15.28
C TYR A 121 -1.90 -17.94 15.06
N PHE A 122 -1.14 -18.60 15.93
CA PHE A 122 -0.90 -20.03 15.84
C PHE A 122 -2.19 -20.81 16.09
N ALA A 123 -2.45 -21.77 15.21
CA ALA A 123 -3.53 -22.72 15.37
C ALA A 123 -3.03 -24.14 15.12
N TRP A 124 -3.48 -25.10 15.93
CA TRP A 124 -3.02 -26.50 15.85
C TRP A 124 -3.24 -27.15 14.48
N TRP A 125 -4.21 -26.67 13.69
CA TRP A 125 -4.41 -27.14 12.32
C TRP A 125 -3.23 -26.83 11.39
N ILE A 126 -2.41 -25.81 11.67
CA ILE A 126 -1.22 -25.46 10.90
C ILE A 126 -0.20 -26.61 10.97
N VAL A 127 -0.03 -27.23 12.14
CA VAL A 127 0.83 -28.41 12.31
C VAL A 127 0.31 -29.59 11.48
N LEU A 128 -1.00 -29.83 11.49
CA LEU A 128 -1.62 -30.86 10.66
C LEU A 128 -1.45 -30.57 9.17
N ALA A 129 -1.55 -29.30 8.75
CA ALA A 129 -1.33 -28.88 7.38
C ALA A 129 0.12 -29.08 6.93
N PHE A 130 1.10 -28.81 7.80
CA PHE A 130 2.51 -29.10 7.54
C PHE A 130 2.82 -30.60 7.44
N ILE A 131 2.22 -31.41 8.31
CA ILE A 131 2.33 -32.87 8.23
C ILE A 131 1.72 -33.37 6.92
N ALA A 132 0.52 -32.89 6.56
CA ALA A 132 -0.14 -33.23 5.31
C ALA A 132 0.70 -32.80 4.09
N HIS A 133 1.26 -31.58 4.12
CA HIS A 133 2.11 -31.06 3.05
C HIS A 133 3.35 -31.94 2.83
N THR A 134 3.98 -32.34 3.93
CA THR A 134 5.14 -33.24 3.92
C THR A 134 4.76 -34.64 3.44
N ALA A 135 3.63 -35.19 3.90
CA ALA A 135 3.16 -36.51 3.49
C ALA A 135 2.85 -36.56 1.98
N VAL A 136 2.24 -35.52 1.42
CA VAL A 136 1.99 -35.43 -0.02
C VAL A 136 3.30 -35.26 -0.79
N ALA A 137 4.25 -34.45 -0.32
CA ALA A 137 5.57 -34.34 -0.95
C ALA A 137 6.29 -35.71 -1.01
N ILE A 138 6.28 -36.47 0.09
CA ILE A 138 6.84 -37.83 0.14
C ILE A 138 6.08 -38.76 -0.82
N PHE A 139 4.74 -38.72 -0.82
CA PHE A 139 3.92 -39.50 -1.73
C PHE A 139 4.27 -39.22 -3.19
N LEU A 140 4.33 -37.95 -3.60
CA LEU A 140 4.70 -37.53 -4.95
C LEU A 140 6.10 -38.02 -5.32
N TRP A 141 7.07 -37.92 -4.39
CA TRP A 141 8.41 -38.45 -4.58
C TRP A 141 8.44 -39.96 -4.79
N THR A 142 7.59 -40.75 -4.10
CA THR A 142 7.51 -42.21 -4.33
C THR A 142 7.02 -42.56 -5.75
N ARG A 143 6.28 -41.65 -6.39
CA ARG A 143 5.78 -41.80 -7.77
C ARG A 143 6.79 -41.35 -8.83
N VAL A 144 7.82 -40.59 -8.44
CA VAL A 144 8.89 -40.15 -9.34
C VAL A 144 9.62 -41.35 -9.94
N ARG A 145 9.72 -41.34 -11.28
CA ARG A 145 10.41 -42.35 -12.08
C ARG A 145 11.26 -41.70 -13.17
N PRO A 146 12.36 -42.35 -13.60
CA PRO A 146 13.24 -41.79 -14.61
C PRO A 146 12.57 -41.76 -15.99
N VAL A 147 12.71 -40.64 -16.69
CA VAL A 147 12.23 -40.45 -18.07
C VAL A 147 13.44 -40.45 -18.99
N TYR A 148 13.49 -41.40 -19.91
CA TYR A 148 14.64 -41.57 -20.80
C TYR A 148 14.41 -40.87 -22.13
N LEU A 149 15.37 -40.04 -22.51
CA LEU A 149 15.51 -39.45 -23.84
C LEU A 149 16.90 -39.77 -24.41
N PRO A 150 17.04 -39.87 -25.74
CA PRO A 150 18.35 -39.82 -26.38
C PRO A 150 19.12 -38.58 -25.92
N ARG A 151 20.41 -38.69 -25.62
CA ARG A 151 21.21 -37.61 -25.00
C ARG A 151 21.10 -36.26 -25.74
N GLY A 152 21.12 -36.27 -27.07
CA GLY A 152 20.95 -35.05 -27.87
C GLY A 152 19.58 -34.40 -27.70
N GLN A 153 18.51 -35.21 -27.64
CA GLN A 153 17.15 -34.72 -27.42
C GLN A 153 16.94 -34.26 -25.97
N ALA A 154 17.54 -34.95 -25.00
CA ALA A 154 17.52 -34.56 -23.60
C ALA A 154 18.18 -33.19 -23.39
N LEU A 155 19.35 -32.98 -24.01
CA LEU A 155 20.06 -31.71 -23.96
C LEU A 155 19.26 -30.62 -24.66
N LEU A 156 18.74 -30.88 -25.86
CA LEU A 156 17.89 -29.93 -26.58
C LEU A 156 16.66 -29.52 -25.76
N ALA A 157 15.96 -30.49 -25.15
CA ALA A 157 14.80 -30.23 -24.31
C ALA A 157 15.16 -29.43 -23.04
N ALA A 158 16.25 -29.80 -22.35
CA ALA A 158 16.73 -29.08 -21.18
C ALA A 158 17.13 -27.63 -21.53
N THR A 159 17.85 -27.43 -22.64
CA THR A 159 18.19 -26.10 -23.15
C THR A 159 16.94 -25.32 -23.54
N ALA A 160 15.97 -25.93 -24.22
CA ALA A 160 14.72 -25.27 -24.59
C ALA A 160 13.90 -24.82 -23.37
N ILE A 161 13.86 -25.63 -22.31
CA ILE A 161 13.22 -25.27 -21.03
C ILE A 161 13.92 -24.05 -20.42
N LEU A 162 15.25 -24.09 -20.27
CA LEU A 162 16.02 -23.00 -19.67
C LEU A 162 15.95 -21.72 -20.51
N VAL A 163 16.09 -21.82 -21.83
CA VAL A 163 15.95 -20.67 -22.73
C VAL A 163 14.52 -20.13 -22.72
N GLY A 164 13.50 -20.98 -22.71
CA GLY A 164 12.11 -20.54 -22.73
C GLY A 164 11.67 -19.84 -21.43
N ILE A 165 12.11 -20.35 -20.28
CA ILE A 165 11.65 -19.88 -18.96
C ILE A 165 12.58 -18.79 -18.38
N ILE A 166 13.89 -18.88 -18.62
CA ILE A 166 14.88 -17.93 -18.08
C ILE A 166 15.42 -17.04 -19.19
N GLY A 167 16.01 -17.63 -20.24
CA GLY A 167 16.77 -16.89 -21.26
C GLY A 167 15.94 -15.86 -22.03
N TYR A 168 14.82 -16.27 -22.61
CA TYR A 168 13.94 -15.40 -23.40
C TYR A 168 13.33 -14.29 -22.54
N PRO A 169 12.75 -14.56 -21.35
CA PRO A 169 12.26 -13.50 -20.48
C PRO A 169 13.35 -12.51 -20.06
N LEU A 170 14.56 -12.98 -19.74
CA LEU A 170 15.70 -12.14 -19.36
C LEU A 170 16.12 -11.22 -20.52
N VAL A 171 16.41 -11.80 -21.69
CA VAL A 171 16.76 -11.02 -22.91
C VAL A 171 15.67 -10.02 -23.27
N LYS A 172 14.40 -10.43 -23.15
CA LYS A 172 13.25 -9.56 -23.40
C LYS A 172 13.15 -8.41 -22.40
N GLN A 173 13.49 -8.62 -21.12
CA GLN A 173 13.51 -7.51 -20.16
C GLN A 173 14.69 -6.57 -20.42
N ILE A 174 15.88 -7.09 -20.72
CA ILE A 174 17.05 -6.28 -21.07
C ILE A 174 16.76 -5.41 -22.30
N ALA A 175 16.12 -5.97 -23.32
CA ALA A 175 15.76 -5.22 -24.53
C ALA A 175 14.64 -4.17 -24.33
N ARG A 176 13.94 -4.17 -23.18
CA ARG A 176 12.78 -3.29 -22.88
C ARG A 176 13.00 -2.36 -21.69
N SER A 177 14.18 -2.40 -21.08
CA SER A 177 14.52 -1.60 -19.92
C SER A 177 15.65 -0.66 -20.29
N ASP A 178 15.61 0.55 -19.74
CA ASP A 178 16.63 1.56 -19.99
C ASP A 178 17.94 1.23 -19.28
N THR A 179 17.86 0.51 -18.15
CA THR A 179 19.02 0.07 -17.36
C THR A 179 19.02 -1.45 -17.15
N LEU A 180 20.20 -2.00 -16.87
CA LEU A 180 20.37 -3.42 -16.53
C LEU A 180 19.69 -3.76 -15.20
N ASP A 181 19.74 -2.86 -14.23
CA ASP A 181 19.10 -3.07 -12.92
C ASP A 181 17.57 -3.15 -13.06
N ASP A 182 16.96 -2.26 -13.85
CA ASP A 182 15.52 -2.34 -14.12
C ASP A 182 15.15 -3.61 -14.90
N ALA A 183 16.04 -4.10 -15.77
CA ALA A 183 15.83 -5.38 -16.45
C ALA A 183 15.86 -6.56 -15.48
N LEU A 184 16.82 -6.58 -14.55
CA LEU A 184 16.95 -7.60 -13.51
C LEU A 184 15.77 -7.56 -12.56
N ASP A 185 15.35 -6.39 -12.09
CA ASP A 185 14.18 -6.23 -11.20
C ASP A 185 12.90 -6.81 -11.83
N ARG A 186 12.65 -6.47 -13.11
CA ARG A 186 11.51 -7.00 -13.87
C ARG A 186 11.63 -8.49 -14.10
N PHE A 187 12.83 -9.02 -14.32
CA PHE A 187 13.06 -10.45 -14.44
C PHE A 187 12.81 -11.17 -13.11
N GLU A 188 13.34 -10.65 -12.01
CA GLU A 188 13.18 -11.19 -10.66
C GLU A 188 11.71 -11.29 -10.24
N SER A 189 10.90 -10.26 -10.54
CA SER A 189 9.45 -10.28 -10.29
C SER A 189 8.71 -11.46 -10.96
N ARG A 190 9.32 -12.10 -11.96
CA ARG A 190 8.75 -13.28 -12.66
C ARG A 190 9.14 -14.60 -12.02
N ILE A 191 10.25 -14.64 -11.28
CA ILE A 191 10.74 -15.86 -10.64
C ILE A 191 10.39 -15.90 -9.15
N GLU A 192 10.23 -14.72 -8.53
CA GLU A 192 9.98 -14.53 -7.10
C GLU A 192 8.80 -15.32 -6.51
N PRO A 193 7.68 -15.63 -7.20
CA PRO A 193 6.63 -16.45 -6.59
C PRO A 193 6.97 -17.93 -6.43
N ALA A 194 8.07 -18.41 -7.02
CA ALA A 194 8.46 -19.81 -6.99
C ALA A 194 9.58 -20.06 -5.97
N VAL A 195 9.51 -21.16 -5.24
CA VAL A 195 10.62 -21.60 -4.38
C VAL A 195 11.76 -22.19 -5.22
N PRO A 196 13.04 -21.98 -4.83
CA PRO A 196 13.51 -21.20 -3.68
C PRO A 196 13.72 -19.71 -4.01
N TRP A 197 13.46 -19.29 -5.25
CA TRP A 197 13.73 -17.93 -5.74
C TRP A 197 13.01 -16.86 -4.92
N GLN A 198 11.82 -17.17 -4.41
CA GLN A 198 11.10 -16.33 -3.47
C GLN A 198 11.96 -15.82 -2.33
N MET A 199 12.72 -16.71 -1.68
CA MET A 199 13.54 -16.35 -0.53
C MET A 199 14.80 -15.58 -0.96
N ILE A 200 15.43 -16.01 -2.06
CA ILE A 200 16.67 -15.41 -2.57
C ILE A 200 16.42 -13.97 -3.06
N VAL A 201 15.39 -13.79 -3.88
CA VAL A 201 15.00 -12.47 -4.41
C VAL A 201 14.47 -11.57 -3.29
N ALA A 202 13.64 -12.09 -2.38
CA ALA A 202 13.18 -11.30 -1.24
C ALA A 202 14.35 -10.82 -0.38
N TYR A 203 15.35 -11.68 -0.11
CA TYR A 203 16.51 -11.31 0.70
C TYR A 203 17.39 -10.28 0.00
N ARG A 204 17.68 -10.46 -1.29
CA ARG A 204 18.43 -9.48 -2.08
C ARG A 204 17.75 -8.11 -2.10
N ARG A 205 16.44 -8.09 -2.36
CA ARG A 205 15.65 -6.85 -2.36
C ARG A 205 15.58 -6.20 -1.00
N TYR A 206 15.49 -7.00 0.06
CA TYR A 206 15.59 -6.51 1.43
C TYR A 206 16.93 -5.81 1.67
N THR A 207 18.07 -6.42 1.31
CA THR A 207 19.39 -5.79 1.49
C THR A 207 19.54 -4.51 0.68
N GLU A 208 19.10 -4.50 -0.58
CA GLU A 208 19.15 -3.29 -1.42
C GLU A 208 18.25 -2.16 -0.87
N GLN A 209 17.08 -2.50 -0.31
CA GLN A 209 16.19 -1.52 0.29
C GLN A 209 16.72 -0.99 1.62
N LEU A 210 17.34 -1.86 2.42
CA LEU A 210 17.98 -1.48 3.67
C LEU A 210 19.14 -0.52 3.43
N ASP A 211 19.99 -0.80 2.44
CA ASP A 211 21.12 0.07 2.07
C ASP A 211 20.64 1.46 1.62
N ASN A 212 19.59 1.50 0.77
CA ASN A 212 19.00 2.76 0.32
C ASN A 212 18.36 3.54 1.47
N MET A 213 17.62 2.85 2.34
CA MET A 213 16.97 3.45 3.50
C MET A 213 17.98 3.98 4.51
N GLN A 214 19.06 3.24 4.78
CA GLN A 214 20.13 3.68 5.67
C GLN A 214 20.80 4.95 5.11
N GLY A 215 21.14 4.98 3.81
CA GLY A 215 21.71 6.19 3.20
C GLY A 215 20.78 7.40 3.28
N MET A 216 19.48 7.17 3.21
CA MET A 216 18.46 8.20 3.38
C MET A 216 18.30 8.67 4.84
N LEU A 217 18.32 7.74 5.81
CA LEU A 217 18.28 8.07 7.24
C LEU A 217 19.54 8.79 7.68
N ASP A 218 20.70 8.37 7.18
CA ASP A 218 21.98 9.06 7.39
C ASP A 218 21.89 10.49 6.86
N SER A 219 21.39 10.68 5.63
CA SER A 219 21.16 12.00 5.06
C SER A 219 20.20 12.85 5.90
N ALA A 220 19.09 12.26 6.36
CA ALA A 220 18.12 12.94 7.22
C ALA A 220 18.71 13.33 8.58
N SER A 221 19.61 12.51 9.15
CA SER A 221 20.29 12.80 10.41
C SER A 221 21.25 14.00 10.32
N GLN A 222 21.72 14.33 9.11
CA GLN A 222 22.57 15.50 8.85
C GLN A 222 21.78 16.80 8.65
N ILE A 223 20.45 16.72 8.57
CA ILE A 223 19.61 17.93 8.47
C ILE A 223 19.72 18.71 9.79
N PRO A 224 20.04 20.02 9.74
CA PRO A 224 20.11 20.84 10.95
C PRO A 224 18.80 20.80 11.74
N PRO A 225 18.85 20.78 13.09
CA PRO A 225 17.65 20.89 13.90
C PRO A 225 16.96 22.25 13.69
N LEU A 226 15.67 22.31 14.04
CA LEU A 226 14.88 23.53 14.00
C LEU A 226 15.52 24.61 14.85
N THR A 227 15.46 25.85 14.34
CA THR A 227 16.03 27.00 15.05
C THR A 227 14.93 27.76 15.81
N ASN A 228 15.23 28.14 17.06
CA ASN A 228 14.31 28.82 17.97
C ASN A 228 12.98 28.08 18.22
N LEU A 229 13.01 26.74 18.31
CA LEU A 229 11.83 25.95 18.65
C LEU A 229 11.26 26.34 20.02
N LYS A 230 10.00 26.74 20.02
CA LYS A 230 9.15 27.05 21.17
C LYS A 230 7.86 26.26 21.06
N ASP A 231 7.35 25.87 22.21
CA ASP A 231 6.20 25.01 22.32
C ASP A 231 5.34 25.49 23.49
N THR A 232 4.12 25.92 23.21
CA THR A 232 3.19 26.43 24.23
C THR A 232 2.67 25.34 25.15
N MET A 233 2.79 24.07 24.74
CA MET A 233 2.37 22.89 25.48
C MET A 233 3.53 22.14 26.13
N ALA A 234 4.72 22.75 26.16
CA ALA A 234 5.90 22.16 26.77
C ALA A 234 5.64 21.77 28.23
N GLY A 235 5.94 20.51 28.58
CA GLY A 235 5.75 19.97 29.93
C GLY A 235 4.30 19.60 30.29
N GLN A 236 3.35 19.65 29.35
CA GLN A 236 1.99 19.19 29.55
C GLN A 236 1.73 17.88 28.78
N PRO A 237 1.01 16.91 29.37
CA PRO A 237 0.59 15.73 28.65
C PRO A 237 -0.23 16.11 27.41
N SER A 238 0.12 15.55 26.26
CA SER A 238 -0.58 15.79 25.00
C SER A 238 -0.46 14.60 24.05
N THR A 239 -1.53 14.30 23.33
CA THR A 239 -1.55 13.24 22.31
C THR A 239 -2.08 13.81 21.01
N LEU A 240 -1.22 13.96 20.01
CA LEU A 240 -1.55 14.51 18.71
C LEU A 240 -1.54 13.38 17.67
N VAL A 241 -2.58 13.30 16.85
CA VAL A 241 -2.75 12.20 15.90
C VAL A 241 -2.87 12.73 14.47
N LEU A 242 -2.05 12.20 13.56
CA LEU A 242 -2.13 12.45 12.12
C LEU A 242 -2.57 11.17 11.42
N VAL A 243 -3.75 11.19 10.82
CA VAL A 243 -4.26 10.08 10.01
C VAL A 243 -4.08 10.43 8.54
N ILE A 244 -3.22 9.68 7.86
CA ILE A 244 -2.94 9.81 6.43
C ILE A 244 -3.78 8.76 5.70
N GLY A 245 -4.83 9.21 5.02
CA GLY A 245 -5.61 8.43 4.07
C GLY A 245 -4.90 8.27 2.73
N GLU A 246 -5.43 7.38 1.90
CA GLU A 246 -4.87 7.07 0.58
C GLU A 246 -5.96 7.13 -0.48
N SER A 247 -5.68 7.80 -1.61
CA SER A 247 -6.52 7.86 -2.81
C SER A 247 -7.97 8.35 -2.62
N THR A 248 -8.32 8.91 -1.46
CA THR A 248 -9.70 9.23 -1.09
C THR A 248 -10.08 10.61 -1.62
N ASN A 249 -11.01 10.62 -2.58
CA ASN A 249 -11.54 11.82 -3.20
C ASN A 249 -12.69 12.41 -2.37
N ARG A 250 -12.56 13.68 -1.97
CA ARG A 250 -13.59 14.40 -1.20
C ARG A 250 -14.96 14.42 -1.89
N GLN A 251 -14.99 14.46 -3.22
CA GLN A 251 -16.23 14.54 -4.01
C GLN A 251 -17.07 13.26 -3.89
N ARG A 252 -16.54 12.20 -3.28
CA ARG A 252 -17.15 10.87 -3.10
C ARG A 252 -17.63 10.63 -1.67
N MET A 253 -17.63 11.65 -0.83
CA MET A 253 -17.97 11.56 0.60
C MET A 253 -19.24 12.35 0.90
N SER A 254 -20.26 11.72 1.49
CA SER A 254 -21.52 12.41 1.85
C SER A 254 -21.32 13.58 2.80
N LEU A 255 -20.26 13.54 3.63
CA LEU A 255 -19.82 14.61 4.52
C LEU A 255 -19.59 15.94 3.79
N TYR A 256 -19.23 15.86 2.50
CA TYR A 256 -18.97 17.00 1.63
C TYR A 256 -20.05 17.20 0.56
N GLY A 257 -21.21 16.56 0.72
CA GLY A 257 -22.39 16.75 -0.14
C GLY A 257 -22.54 15.74 -1.27
N TYR A 258 -21.76 14.66 -1.30
CA TYR A 258 -21.98 13.56 -2.25
C TYR A 258 -23.36 12.91 -2.01
N PRO A 259 -24.18 12.66 -3.06
CA PRO A 259 -25.57 12.21 -2.89
C PRO A 259 -25.73 10.79 -2.34
N ARG A 260 -24.74 9.92 -2.50
CA ARG A 260 -24.76 8.60 -1.86
C ARG A 260 -24.20 8.71 -0.46
N ASN A 261 -24.83 8.03 0.49
CA ASN A 261 -24.45 8.01 1.89
C ASN A 261 -23.19 7.16 2.14
N THR A 262 -22.04 7.64 1.67
CA THR A 262 -20.75 6.96 1.73
C THR A 262 -19.99 7.24 3.02
N THR A 263 -20.36 8.26 3.81
CA THR A 263 -19.68 8.58 5.08
C THR A 263 -20.64 8.72 6.27
N PRO A 264 -21.55 7.76 6.51
CA PRO A 264 -22.59 7.89 7.52
C PRO A 264 -22.08 8.06 8.96
N GLU A 265 -20.90 7.51 9.29
CA GLU A 265 -20.36 7.63 10.65
C GLU A 265 -19.69 8.98 10.88
N LEU A 266 -18.96 9.51 9.89
CA LEU A 266 -18.42 10.86 9.94
C LEU A 266 -19.51 11.93 9.86
N ASP A 267 -20.60 11.67 9.11
CA ASP A 267 -21.76 12.58 9.04
C ASP A 267 -22.39 12.79 10.43
N LYS A 268 -22.45 11.75 11.27
CA LYS A 268 -22.90 11.86 12.67
C LYS A 268 -21.96 12.66 13.55
N LEU A 269 -20.67 12.72 13.20
CA LEU A 269 -19.65 13.47 13.92
C LEU A 269 -19.48 14.90 13.41
N ARG A 270 -20.19 15.30 12.35
CA ARG A 270 -19.97 16.57 11.63
C ARG A 270 -19.87 17.80 12.53
N ASP A 271 -20.76 17.94 13.51
CA ASP A 271 -20.79 19.10 14.42
C ASP A 271 -19.63 19.12 15.43
N GLN A 272 -18.86 18.02 15.52
CA GLN A 272 -17.67 17.90 16.35
C GLN A 272 -16.37 18.05 15.54
N LEU A 273 -16.48 18.17 14.20
CA LEU A 273 -15.37 18.19 13.26
C LEU A 273 -15.21 19.58 12.63
N ALA A 274 -13.96 20.01 12.52
CA ALA A 274 -13.58 21.05 11.57
C ALA A 274 -13.45 20.40 10.18
N VAL A 275 -14.40 20.62 9.28
CA VAL A 275 -14.45 19.99 7.95
C VAL A 275 -14.10 21.02 6.88
N PHE A 276 -12.89 20.95 6.33
CA PHE A 276 -12.40 21.92 5.34
C PHE A 276 -12.73 21.47 3.91
N ASP A 277 -13.45 22.29 3.16
CA ASP A 277 -14.08 21.90 1.88
C ASP A 277 -13.30 22.37 0.63
N ASN A 278 -12.17 23.05 0.81
CA ASN A 278 -11.38 23.63 -0.28
C ASN A 278 -9.87 23.29 -0.22
N VAL A 279 -9.57 22.09 0.28
CA VAL A 279 -8.20 21.54 0.32
C VAL A 279 -7.89 20.71 -0.93
N ILE A 280 -6.68 20.79 -1.46
CA ILE A 280 -6.19 19.89 -2.50
C ILE A 280 -4.84 19.30 -2.11
N THR A 281 -4.46 18.20 -2.76
CA THR A 281 -3.08 17.72 -2.76
C THR A 281 -2.23 18.44 -3.80
N PRO A 282 -0.91 18.59 -3.61
CA PRO A 282 -0.02 19.10 -4.64
C PRO A 282 0.16 18.14 -5.84
N ARG A 283 0.14 16.82 -5.58
CA ARG A 283 0.51 15.79 -6.57
C ARG A 283 -0.36 14.53 -6.43
N PRO A 284 -0.76 13.86 -7.53
CA PRO A 284 -1.68 12.73 -7.47
C PRO A 284 -0.96 11.39 -7.30
N TYR A 285 0.21 11.36 -6.65
CA TYR A 285 0.97 10.12 -6.38
C TYR A 285 1.50 10.16 -4.94
N THR A 286 1.32 9.06 -4.20
CA THR A 286 1.54 8.96 -2.75
C THR A 286 2.89 9.51 -2.29
N ILE A 287 4.00 9.00 -2.83
CA ILE A 287 5.34 9.39 -2.36
C ILE A 287 5.63 10.85 -2.69
N GLU A 288 5.34 11.22 -3.93
CA GLU A 288 5.54 12.58 -4.43
C GLU A 288 4.70 13.61 -3.66
N ALA A 289 3.49 13.24 -3.25
CA ALA A 289 2.64 14.06 -2.38
C ALA A 289 3.21 14.13 -0.96
N LEU A 290 3.52 12.98 -0.36
CA LEU A 290 3.98 12.89 1.04
C LEU A 290 5.35 13.52 1.26
N GLN A 291 6.22 13.57 0.25
CA GLN A 291 7.45 14.37 0.30
C GLN A 291 7.17 15.84 0.61
N GLN A 292 6.07 16.39 0.09
CA GLN A 292 5.67 17.78 0.33
C GLN A 292 4.79 17.90 1.57
N VAL A 293 3.80 17.03 1.73
CA VAL A 293 2.84 17.06 2.85
C VAL A 293 3.53 16.88 4.21
N LEU A 294 4.57 16.04 4.29
CA LEU A 294 5.24 15.70 5.55
C LEU A 294 6.53 16.50 5.80
N THR A 295 6.88 17.47 4.94
CA THR A 295 8.09 18.30 5.09
C THR A 295 7.80 19.76 4.77
N PHE A 296 8.82 20.61 4.67
CA PHE A 296 8.68 21.99 4.20
C PHE A 296 8.75 22.12 2.67
N ALA A 297 8.83 21.00 1.93
CA ALA A 297 8.81 21.03 0.47
C ALA A 297 7.44 21.43 -0.06
N ASP A 298 7.48 22.22 -1.12
CA ASP A 298 6.31 22.64 -1.88
C ASP A 298 6.61 22.60 -3.38
N GLU A 299 5.63 23.03 -4.17
CA GLU A 299 5.68 23.03 -5.63
C GLU A 299 6.76 23.97 -6.17
N GLU A 300 7.13 25.02 -5.42
CA GLU A 300 8.17 25.99 -5.76
C GLU A 300 9.57 25.50 -5.36
N ASN A 301 9.66 24.85 -4.20
CA ASN A 301 10.89 24.38 -3.56
C ASN A 301 10.81 22.87 -3.26
N PRO A 302 10.74 22.01 -4.29
CA PRO A 302 10.46 20.59 -4.11
C PRO A 302 11.58 19.84 -3.40
N ASP A 303 12.81 20.35 -3.38
CA ASP A 303 13.96 19.68 -2.76
C ASP A 303 14.12 19.96 -1.26
N LEU A 304 13.21 20.71 -0.62
CA LEU A 304 13.31 20.98 0.82
C LEU A 304 13.13 19.71 1.66
N TYR A 305 12.50 18.64 1.15
CA TYR A 305 12.38 17.38 1.88
C TYR A 305 13.74 16.73 2.19
N LEU A 306 14.79 17.10 1.43
CA LEU A 306 16.17 16.65 1.65
C LEU A 306 16.97 17.57 2.59
N LYS A 307 16.45 18.78 2.87
CA LYS A 307 17.20 19.87 3.51
C LYS A 307 16.56 20.39 4.79
N THR A 308 15.34 19.98 5.08
CA THR A 308 14.55 20.46 6.20
C THR A 308 13.90 19.30 6.96
N PRO A 309 13.64 19.44 8.26
CA PRO A 309 13.03 18.39 9.06
C PRO A 309 11.66 17.96 8.53
N SER A 310 11.37 16.66 8.57
CA SER A 310 10.02 16.14 8.40
C SER A 310 9.14 16.48 9.62
N ILE A 311 7.82 16.37 9.49
CA ILE A 311 6.87 16.50 10.60
C ILE A 311 7.20 15.55 11.75
N VAL A 312 7.67 14.33 11.47
CA VAL A 312 8.10 13.36 12.51
C VAL A 312 9.30 13.92 13.27
N SER A 313 10.29 14.44 12.55
CA SER A 313 11.47 15.07 13.16
C SER A 313 11.11 16.33 13.95
N VAL A 314 10.19 17.18 13.45
CA VAL A 314 9.67 18.35 14.17
C VAL A 314 9.04 17.93 15.51
N MET A 315 8.16 16.93 15.49
CA MET A 315 7.48 16.47 16.70
C MET A 315 8.44 15.81 17.70
N LYS A 316 9.43 15.06 17.21
CA LYS A 316 10.49 14.47 18.05
C LYS A 316 11.36 15.55 18.70
N GLN A 317 11.73 16.60 17.96
CA GLN A 317 12.45 17.76 18.51
C GLN A 317 11.62 18.54 19.53
N ALA A 318 10.29 18.56 19.40
CA ALA A 318 9.37 19.12 20.41
C ALA A 318 9.16 18.21 21.64
N GLY A 319 9.85 17.05 21.71
CA GLY A 319 9.82 16.16 22.87
C GLY A 319 8.63 15.19 22.91
N TYR A 320 8.00 14.92 21.77
CA TYR A 320 6.98 13.87 21.66
C TYR A 320 7.64 12.51 21.40
N LYS A 321 7.14 11.46 22.07
CA LYS A 321 7.36 10.08 21.61
C LYS A 321 6.54 9.87 20.34
N THR A 322 7.19 9.41 19.29
CA THR A 322 6.63 9.36 17.93
C THR A 322 6.31 7.92 17.52
N TYR A 323 5.12 7.70 16.98
CA TYR A 323 4.65 6.39 16.51
C TYR A 323 4.29 6.46 15.03
N TRP A 324 4.60 5.41 14.28
CA TRP A 324 4.15 5.23 12.90
C TRP A 324 3.45 3.88 12.72
N ILE A 325 2.13 3.89 12.62
CA ILE A 325 1.30 2.71 12.38
C ILE A 325 0.86 2.73 10.93
N THR A 326 1.16 1.69 10.16
CA THR A 326 0.91 1.69 8.72
C THR A 326 0.37 0.37 8.21
N ASN A 327 -0.67 0.47 7.39
CA ASN A 327 -1.20 -0.63 6.59
C ASN A 327 -0.80 -0.53 5.11
N GLN A 328 -0.02 0.49 4.75
CA GLN A 328 0.62 0.61 3.46
C GLN A 328 1.75 -0.40 3.31
N GLN A 329 2.02 -0.85 2.08
CA GLN A 329 3.17 -1.69 1.80
C GLN A 329 4.44 -0.83 1.86
N THR A 330 5.28 -0.95 2.89
CA THR A 330 6.41 -0.02 3.08
C THR A 330 7.70 -0.51 2.39
N MET A 331 7.97 -1.81 2.36
CA MET A 331 9.24 -2.35 1.84
C MET A 331 9.22 -2.59 0.32
N THR A 332 9.10 -1.54 -0.51
CA THR A 332 9.30 -1.62 -1.96
C THR A 332 10.27 -0.55 -2.44
N LYS A 333 10.96 -0.76 -3.58
CA LYS A 333 11.84 0.24 -4.21
C LYS A 333 11.13 1.58 -4.44
N ARG A 334 9.83 1.54 -4.73
CA ARG A 334 9.01 2.75 -4.87
C ARG A 334 8.79 3.40 -3.51
N ASN A 335 8.42 2.62 -2.50
CA ASN A 335 8.01 3.12 -1.19
C ASN A 335 9.16 3.33 -0.18
N THR A 336 10.43 3.18 -0.59
CA THR A 336 11.60 3.41 0.29
C THR A 336 11.56 4.76 1.00
N MET A 337 11.14 5.83 0.30
CA MET A 337 10.93 7.15 0.91
C MET A 337 9.92 7.13 2.06
N LEU A 338 8.83 6.38 1.91
CA LEU A 338 7.79 6.25 2.93
C LEU A 338 8.32 5.50 4.16
N THR A 339 9.12 4.45 3.93
CA THR A 339 9.82 3.72 4.99
C THR A 339 10.81 4.62 5.72
N THR A 340 11.55 5.48 5.00
CA THR A 340 12.42 6.47 5.66
C THR A 340 11.64 7.41 6.57
N PHE A 341 10.42 7.83 6.21
CA PHE A 341 9.60 8.63 7.12
C PHE A 341 9.12 7.84 8.34
N SER A 342 8.76 6.57 8.19
CA SER A 342 8.34 5.73 9.32
C SER A 342 9.50 5.42 10.27
N GLU A 343 10.69 5.14 9.75
CA GLU A 343 11.91 4.87 10.54
C GLU A 343 12.46 6.11 11.27
N GLN A 344 11.97 7.31 10.98
CA GLN A 344 12.26 8.49 11.79
C GLN A 344 11.50 8.49 13.13
N ALA A 345 10.41 7.71 13.23
CA ALA A 345 9.64 7.57 14.46
C ALA A 345 10.39 6.76 15.53
N ASP A 346 9.91 6.78 16.77
CA ASP A 346 10.48 5.97 17.86
C ASP A 346 9.93 4.55 17.87
N GLU A 347 8.70 4.35 17.38
CA GLU A 347 8.01 3.06 17.34
C GLU A 347 7.26 2.89 16.01
N GLN A 348 7.42 1.76 15.34
CA GLN A 348 6.80 1.45 14.05
C GLN A 348 5.94 0.18 14.13
N VAL A 349 4.81 0.17 13.42
CA VAL A 349 3.97 -1.02 13.25
C VAL A 349 3.61 -1.19 11.78
N TYR A 350 4.10 -2.28 11.17
CA TYR A 350 3.91 -2.61 9.75
C TYR A 350 2.91 -3.77 9.57
N LEU A 351 1.70 -3.47 9.11
CA LEU A 351 0.60 -4.44 9.04
C LEU A 351 0.47 -5.14 7.67
N ASN A 352 0.90 -4.48 6.60
CA ASN A 352 0.78 -5.02 5.23
C ASN A 352 2.13 -5.41 4.63
N ASN A 353 2.31 -6.72 4.50
CA ASN A 353 3.56 -7.34 4.09
C ASN A 353 3.39 -8.17 2.81
N ASN A 354 2.26 -8.00 2.13
CA ASN A 354 2.03 -8.56 0.82
C ASN A 354 3.07 -8.05 -0.17
N ARG A 355 3.42 -8.88 -1.16
CA ARG A 355 4.27 -8.47 -2.27
C ARG A 355 3.65 -7.38 -3.14
N ASN A 356 2.32 -7.38 -3.27
CA ASN A 356 1.57 -6.44 -4.08
C ASN A 356 0.60 -5.65 -3.20
N GLN A 357 0.63 -4.33 -3.31
CA GLN A 357 -0.29 -3.43 -2.63
C GLN A 357 -1.76 -3.66 -3.03
N ASN A 358 -2.00 -4.25 -4.20
CA ASN A 358 -3.33 -4.65 -4.65
C ASN A 358 -3.78 -6.01 -4.07
N ALA A 359 -3.11 -6.53 -3.04
CA ALA A 359 -3.60 -7.68 -2.29
C ALA A 359 -4.72 -7.26 -1.33
N ARG A 360 -5.56 -8.21 -0.91
CA ARG A 360 -6.60 -7.96 0.10
C ARG A 360 -5.98 -7.71 1.47
N GLN A 361 -6.25 -6.53 2.01
CA GLN A 361 -5.80 -6.07 3.32
C GLN A 361 -6.70 -4.91 3.76
N TYR A 362 -7.13 -4.90 5.02
CA TYR A 362 -8.14 -3.98 5.52
C TYR A 362 -7.58 -3.03 6.58
N ASP A 363 -7.95 -1.76 6.52
CA ASP A 363 -7.49 -0.75 7.47
C ASP A 363 -8.08 -0.88 8.87
N GLY A 364 -9.09 -1.73 9.10
CA GLY A 364 -9.53 -2.07 10.45
C GLY A 364 -8.41 -2.63 11.34
N ASP A 365 -7.36 -3.21 10.74
CA ASP A 365 -6.21 -3.77 11.45
C ASP A 365 -5.39 -2.69 12.19
N VAL A 366 -5.52 -1.40 11.83
CA VAL A 366 -4.80 -0.31 12.51
C VAL A 366 -5.38 0.02 13.90
N LEU A 367 -6.63 -0.37 14.20
CA LEU A 367 -7.33 0.05 15.42
C LEU A 367 -6.70 -0.53 16.70
N ALA A 368 -6.23 -1.78 16.64
CA ALA A 368 -5.57 -2.44 17.76
C ALA A 368 -4.20 -1.80 18.10
N PRO A 369 -3.24 -1.64 17.15
CA PRO A 369 -1.99 -0.94 17.44
C PRO A 369 -2.20 0.54 17.78
N PHE A 370 -3.21 1.20 17.22
CA PHE A 370 -3.57 2.57 17.60
C PHE A 370 -3.97 2.66 19.07
N SER A 371 -4.85 1.76 19.53
CA SER A 371 -5.23 1.67 20.95
C SER A 371 -4.04 1.38 21.85
N LYS A 372 -3.09 0.54 21.41
CA LYS A 372 -1.84 0.25 22.13
C LYS A 372 -0.96 1.51 22.26
N ALA A 373 -0.80 2.28 21.19
CA ALA A 373 -0.07 3.55 21.22
C ALA A 373 -0.75 4.61 22.10
N LEU A 374 -2.08 4.69 22.09
CA LEU A 374 -2.83 5.56 23.00
C LEU A 374 -2.62 5.19 24.47
N ALA A 375 -2.49 3.90 24.79
CA ALA A 375 -2.28 3.41 26.14
C ALA A 375 -0.83 3.51 26.66
N ASP A 376 0.14 3.87 25.81
CA ASP A 376 1.53 4.05 26.23
C ASP A 376 1.64 5.15 27.30
N PRO A 377 2.43 4.95 28.38
CA PRO A 377 2.55 5.89 29.49
C PRO A 377 3.31 7.19 29.14
N ALA A 378 3.91 7.31 27.95
CA ALA A 378 4.53 8.56 27.51
C ALA A 378 3.53 9.73 27.59
N GLU A 379 3.91 10.79 28.30
CA GLU A 379 3.05 11.96 28.52
C GLU A 379 2.77 12.70 27.21
N ARG A 380 3.74 12.71 26.29
CA ARG A 380 3.65 13.40 25.00
C ARG A 380 3.78 12.41 23.85
N LYS A 381 2.72 12.26 23.06
CA LYS A 381 2.64 11.29 21.96
C LYS A 381 2.25 11.95 20.66
N PHE A 382 3.02 11.69 19.61
CA PHE A 382 2.64 11.99 18.23
C PHE A 382 2.44 10.68 17.49
N ILE A 383 1.23 10.41 17.03
CA ILE A 383 0.85 9.13 16.43
C ILE A 383 0.47 9.38 14.98
N VAL A 384 1.23 8.80 14.05
CA VAL A 384 0.86 8.74 12.64
C VAL A 384 0.17 7.41 12.35
N VAL A 385 -1.00 7.46 11.73
CA VAL A 385 -1.72 6.29 11.21
C VAL A 385 -1.84 6.42 9.70
N HIS A 386 -1.19 5.53 8.95
CA HIS A 386 -1.17 5.56 7.49
C HIS A 386 -1.98 4.41 6.89
N LEU A 387 -3.06 4.76 6.22
CA LEU A 387 -4.11 3.86 5.71
C LEU A 387 -3.84 3.44 4.26
N LEU A 388 -4.36 2.28 3.85
CA LEU A 388 -4.53 1.94 2.42
C LEU A 388 -5.71 2.68 1.78
N GLY A 389 -6.62 3.19 2.60
CA GLY A 389 -7.75 4.02 2.22
C GLY A 389 -8.55 3.40 1.09
N THR A 390 -8.65 4.14 -0.01
CA THR A 390 -9.44 3.77 -1.18
C THR A 390 -8.57 3.43 -2.39
N HIS A 391 -7.36 2.95 -2.17
CA HIS A 391 -6.44 2.56 -3.24
C HIS A 391 -6.99 1.42 -4.12
N MET A 392 -6.79 1.54 -5.44
CA MET A 392 -7.15 0.50 -6.42
C MET A 392 -6.41 -0.82 -6.12
N SER A 393 -6.95 -2.02 -6.34
CA SER A 393 -8.31 -2.39 -6.71
C SER A 393 -9.28 -2.24 -5.53
N TYR A 394 -10.31 -1.42 -5.69
CA TYR A 394 -11.16 -0.93 -4.58
C TYR A 394 -11.88 -2.05 -3.82
N GLN A 395 -12.30 -3.12 -4.52
CA GLN A 395 -12.96 -4.31 -3.92
C GLN A 395 -12.10 -5.05 -2.86
N TYR A 396 -10.81 -4.73 -2.77
CA TYR A 396 -9.90 -5.32 -1.78
C TYR A 396 -9.70 -4.43 -0.55
N ARG A 397 -10.31 -3.25 -0.53
CA ARG A 397 -10.21 -2.28 0.57
C ARG A 397 -11.25 -2.48 1.65
N TYR A 398 -12.29 -3.27 1.39
CA TYR A 398 -13.40 -3.46 2.31
C TYR A 398 -13.80 -4.94 2.43
N PRO A 399 -14.24 -5.40 3.61
CA PRO A 399 -14.77 -6.75 3.77
C PRO A 399 -16.17 -6.86 3.17
N PRO A 400 -16.67 -8.08 2.87
CA PRO A 400 -17.98 -8.28 2.24
C PRO A 400 -19.16 -7.61 2.96
N THR A 401 -19.06 -7.36 4.26
CA THR A 401 -20.09 -6.66 5.04
C THR A 401 -20.29 -5.19 4.64
N PHE A 402 -19.30 -4.59 3.97
CA PHE A 402 -19.30 -3.23 3.44
C PHE A 402 -19.61 -3.14 1.95
N ASP A 403 -19.94 -4.26 1.30
CA ASP A 403 -20.41 -4.29 -0.09
C ASP A 403 -21.88 -3.84 -0.17
N LYS A 404 -22.11 -2.51 -0.07
CA LYS A 404 -23.44 -1.90 0.06
C LYS A 404 -23.95 -1.31 -1.25
N PHE A 405 -23.10 -0.56 -1.94
CA PHE A 405 -23.39 -0.01 -3.25
C PHE A 405 -23.20 -1.14 -4.28
N THR A 406 -24.30 -1.62 -4.83
CA THR A 406 -24.31 -2.69 -5.85
C THR A 406 -25.20 -2.35 -7.04
N ASP A 407 -26.05 -1.33 -6.92
CA ASP A 407 -26.98 -0.87 -7.95
C ASP A 407 -26.54 0.48 -8.55
N ARG A 408 -27.41 1.06 -9.39
CA ARG A 408 -27.22 2.34 -10.08
C ARG A 408 -27.81 3.54 -9.31
N GLN A 409 -28.39 3.35 -8.12
CA GLN A 409 -29.03 4.42 -7.38
C GLN A 409 -28.00 5.48 -6.99
N GLY A 410 -28.21 6.74 -7.39
CA GLY A 410 -27.29 7.85 -7.10
C GLY A 410 -26.04 7.91 -7.99
N VAL A 411 -25.93 7.05 -9.02
CA VAL A 411 -24.85 7.09 -10.02
C VAL A 411 -25.23 8.05 -11.16
N PRO A 412 -24.31 8.91 -11.64
CA PRO A 412 -24.52 9.74 -12.83
C PRO A 412 -24.88 8.91 -14.06
N ALA A 413 -25.81 9.42 -14.87
CA ALA A 413 -26.30 8.72 -16.06
C ALA A 413 -25.20 8.40 -17.09
N GLY A 414 -24.10 9.17 -17.11
CA GLY A 414 -22.99 8.97 -18.04
C GLY A 414 -22.02 7.85 -17.67
N VAL A 415 -22.12 7.26 -16.47
CA VAL A 415 -21.33 6.07 -16.09
C VAL A 415 -21.96 4.84 -16.73
N SER A 416 -21.22 4.11 -17.55
CA SER A 416 -21.74 2.94 -18.28
C SER A 416 -22.02 1.73 -17.37
N ASP A 417 -22.68 0.70 -17.90
CA ASP A 417 -22.90 -0.57 -17.18
C ASP A 417 -21.58 -1.30 -16.88
N ASP A 418 -20.60 -1.22 -17.79
CA ASP A 418 -19.27 -1.83 -17.60
C ASP A 418 -18.44 -1.11 -16.53
N GLN A 419 -18.66 0.19 -16.33
CA GLN A 419 -17.97 1.00 -15.33
C GLN A 419 -18.60 0.90 -13.94
N LEU A 420 -19.89 0.59 -13.87
CA LEU A 420 -20.69 0.57 -12.64
C LEU A 420 -20.08 -0.27 -11.51
N PRO A 421 -19.55 -1.49 -11.74
CA PRO A 421 -18.94 -2.28 -10.66
C PRO A 421 -17.73 -1.60 -10.02
N THR A 422 -16.88 -0.95 -10.82
CA THR A 422 -15.70 -0.23 -10.34
C THR A 422 -16.11 1.02 -9.56
N TYR A 423 -17.09 1.77 -10.08
CA TYR A 423 -17.66 2.96 -9.45
C TYR A 423 -18.25 2.63 -8.07
N ASN A 424 -19.05 1.57 -8.00
CA ASN A 424 -19.64 1.06 -6.77
C ASN A 424 -18.60 0.54 -5.78
N SER A 425 -17.59 -0.19 -6.26
CA SER A 425 -16.49 -0.66 -5.42
C SER A 425 -15.71 0.50 -4.77
N TYR A 426 -15.55 1.63 -5.47
CA TYR A 426 -14.93 2.81 -4.87
C TYR A 426 -15.79 3.39 -3.74
N ASP A 427 -17.11 3.53 -3.94
CA ASP A 427 -18.02 4.01 -2.88
C ASP A 427 -18.05 3.09 -1.66
N ASN A 428 -17.98 1.77 -1.86
CA ASN A 428 -17.86 0.79 -0.77
C ASN A 428 -16.52 0.92 -0.03
N ALA A 429 -15.43 1.22 -0.74
CA ALA A 429 -14.15 1.52 -0.12
C ALA A 429 -14.20 2.82 0.70
N VAL A 430 -14.86 3.87 0.19
CA VAL A 430 -15.10 5.11 0.95
C VAL A 430 -15.91 4.83 2.22
N LEU A 431 -16.95 3.98 2.13
CA LEU A 431 -17.76 3.57 3.28
C LEU A 431 -16.96 2.80 4.34
N TYR A 432 -16.00 1.97 3.93
CA TYR A 432 -15.12 1.31 4.89
C TYR A 432 -14.10 2.29 5.50
N ASN A 433 -13.55 3.22 4.70
CA ASN A 433 -12.69 4.29 5.18
C ASN A 433 -13.42 5.20 6.20
N ASP A 434 -14.70 5.52 5.97
CA ASP A 434 -15.56 6.22 6.95
C ASP A 434 -15.63 5.49 8.29
N PHE A 435 -15.87 4.18 8.27
CA PHE A 435 -15.89 3.36 9.47
C PHE A 435 -14.53 3.40 10.20
N VAL A 436 -13.41 3.24 9.49
CA VAL A 436 -12.09 3.23 10.11
C VAL A 436 -11.74 4.60 10.71
N VAL A 437 -11.87 5.68 9.93
CA VAL A 437 -11.52 7.04 10.39
C VAL A 437 -12.42 7.47 11.55
N SER A 438 -13.73 7.20 11.48
CA SER A 438 -14.63 7.51 12.59
C SER A 438 -14.33 6.66 13.84
N SER A 439 -13.87 5.41 13.68
CA SER A 439 -13.46 4.56 14.80
C SER A 439 -12.19 5.10 15.47
N LEU A 440 -11.19 5.54 14.69
CA LEU A 440 -10.00 6.21 15.22
C LEU A 440 -10.37 7.46 16.03
N ILE A 441 -11.28 8.30 15.54
CA ILE A 441 -11.78 9.48 16.26
C ILE A 441 -12.50 9.08 17.56
N LYS A 442 -13.36 8.06 17.51
CA LYS A 442 -14.11 7.57 18.69
C LYS A 442 -13.18 6.98 19.75
N ASP A 443 -12.21 6.16 19.35
CA ASP A 443 -11.23 5.56 20.26
C ASP A 443 -10.32 6.64 20.88
N TYR A 444 -9.88 7.61 20.07
CA TYR A 444 -9.16 8.79 20.55
C TYR A 444 -9.98 9.60 21.56
N ALA A 445 -11.24 9.91 21.26
CA ALA A 445 -12.11 10.66 22.15
C ALA A 445 -12.38 9.92 23.48
N LYS A 446 -12.48 8.58 23.43
CA LYS A 446 -12.75 7.72 24.60
C LYS A 446 -11.63 7.78 25.65
N THR A 447 -10.39 8.07 25.26
CA THR A 447 -9.28 8.22 26.21
C THR A 447 -9.24 9.59 26.90
N ASP A 448 -10.20 10.48 26.60
CA ASP A 448 -10.26 11.87 27.11
C ASP A 448 -8.89 12.60 27.04
N PRO A 449 -8.22 12.60 25.86
CA PRO A 449 -6.87 13.09 25.71
C PRO A 449 -6.82 14.62 25.76
N ASN A 450 -5.62 15.18 25.93
CA ASN A 450 -5.36 16.57 25.64
C ASN A 450 -4.70 16.66 24.25
N GLY A 451 -5.45 17.07 23.22
CA GLY A 451 -4.92 17.13 21.85
C GLY A 451 -5.98 17.14 20.77
N PHE A 452 -5.52 16.89 19.54
CA PHE A 452 -6.37 16.74 18.38
C PHE A 452 -5.96 15.56 17.49
N LEU A 453 -6.88 15.15 16.63
CA LEU A 453 -6.70 14.21 15.53
C LEU A 453 -7.02 14.93 14.22
N LEU A 454 -6.09 14.91 13.27
CA LEU A 454 -6.27 15.45 11.92
C LEU A 454 -6.23 14.31 10.91
N TYR A 455 -7.22 14.26 10.03
CA TYR A 455 -7.27 13.34 8.89
C TYR A 455 -7.15 14.11 7.58
N LEU A 456 -6.29 13.63 6.69
CA LEU A 456 -6.24 14.03 5.29
C LEU A 456 -5.96 12.83 4.40
N SER A 457 -6.43 12.86 3.16
CA SER A 457 -5.93 11.93 2.13
C SER A 457 -4.66 12.49 1.48
N ASP A 458 -3.71 11.62 1.12
CA ASP A 458 -2.49 11.98 0.39
C ASP A 458 -2.82 12.64 -0.97
N HIS A 459 -3.77 12.08 -1.70
CA HIS A 459 -4.36 12.55 -2.94
C HIS A 459 -5.77 11.95 -3.13
N GLY A 460 -6.47 12.38 -4.19
CA GLY A 460 -7.76 11.81 -4.61
C GLY A 460 -7.58 10.76 -5.71
N GLU A 461 -8.67 10.38 -6.36
CA GLU A 461 -8.70 9.45 -7.48
C GLU A 461 -9.91 9.82 -8.37
N ASP A 462 -9.72 9.77 -9.70
CA ASP A 462 -10.83 9.90 -10.65
C ASP A 462 -11.43 8.53 -10.91
N VAL A 463 -12.71 8.36 -10.57
CA VAL A 463 -13.44 7.10 -10.80
C VAL A 463 -14.64 7.41 -11.68
N PHE A 464 -14.34 7.84 -12.91
CA PHE A 464 -15.32 8.30 -13.90
C PHE A 464 -16.10 9.53 -13.41
N ASP A 465 -15.49 10.36 -12.56
CA ASP A 465 -16.13 11.56 -12.00
C ASP A 465 -16.01 12.75 -12.96
N SER A 466 -14.90 12.80 -13.72
CA SER A 466 -14.66 13.87 -14.68
C SER A 466 -15.63 13.87 -15.85
N ALA A 467 -15.79 15.05 -16.46
CA ALA A 467 -16.61 15.23 -17.65
C ALA A 467 -16.26 14.20 -18.74
N GLY A 468 -17.28 13.54 -19.28
CA GLY A 468 -17.13 12.46 -20.25
C GLY A 468 -17.01 11.06 -19.66
N HIS A 469 -16.86 10.92 -18.34
CA HIS A 469 -16.88 9.64 -17.61
C HIS A 469 -15.94 8.57 -18.17
N SER A 470 -14.79 8.96 -18.75
CA SER A 470 -13.86 8.04 -19.40
C SER A 470 -12.54 7.82 -18.64
N THR A 471 -12.34 8.57 -17.55
CA THR A 471 -11.08 8.55 -16.78
C THR A 471 -11.23 7.64 -15.58
N LEU A 472 -10.21 6.79 -15.36
CA LEU A 472 -10.06 5.98 -14.16
C LEU A 472 -8.62 6.08 -13.67
N GLY A 473 -8.43 6.36 -12.39
CA GLY A 473 -7.12 6.43 -11.74
C GLY A 473 -6.54 7.84 -11.72
N ARG A 474 -5.21 7.92 -11.85
CA ARG A 474 -4.43 9.15 -11.70
C ARG A 474 -3.48 9.34 -12.86
N ASN A 475 -3.38 10.58 -13.34
CA ASN A 475 -2.41 10.96 -14.35
C ASN A 475 -2.03 12.44 -14.17
N GLU A 476 -0.87 12.69 -13.56
CA GLU A 476 -0.35 14.05 -13.36
C GLU A 476 -0.15 14.83 -14.68
N ALA A 477 0.07 14.13 -15.81
CA ALA A 477 0.19 14.79 -17.11
C ALA A 477 -1.16 15.20 -17.71
N ASN A 478 -2.27 14.62 -17.26
CA ASN A 478 -3.62 14.97 -17.69
C ASN A 478 -4.53 15.10 -16.45
N PRO A 479 -4.35 16.18 -15.66
CA PRO A 479 -4.96 16.31 -14.35
C PRO A 479 -6.47 16.51 -14.45
N THR A 480 -7.19 15.90 -13.51
CA THR A 480 -8.62 16.16 -13.31
C THR A 480 -8.90 16.51 -11.86
N ALA A 481 -9.96 17.28 -11.59
CA ALA A 481 -10.28 17.72 -10.22
C ALA A 481 -10.37 16.57 -9.18
N PRO A 482 -11.06 15.44 -9.48
CA PRO A 482 -11.13 14.26 -8.60
C PRO A 482 -9.78 13.72 -8.10
N MET A 483 -8.71 13.82 -8.91
CA MET A 483 -7.37 13.33 -8.54
C MET A 483 -6.73 14.17 -7.43
N TYR A 484 -7.15 15.44 -7.26
CA TYR A 484 -6.49 16.40 -6.39
C TYR A 484 -7.35 16.81 -5.19
N THR A 485 -8.68 16.72 -5.26
CA THR A 485 -9.56 17.08 -4.14
C THR A 485 -9.55 16.02 -3.04
N ILE A 486 -9.06 16.39 -1.86
CA ILE A 486 -8.91 15.47 -0.72
C ILE A 486 -9.81 15.87 0.46
N PRO A 487 -10.31 14.92 1.25
CA PRO A 487 -10.88 15.25 2.54
C PRO A 487 -9.79 15.81 3.46
N PHE A 488 -10.14 16.79 4.27
CA PHE A 488 -9.29 17.36 5.29
C PHE A 488 -10.16 17.76 6.47
N MET A 489 -10.02 17.05 7.59
CA MET A 489 -10.85 17.28 8.76
C MET A 489 -10.07 17.10 10.06
N ALA A 490 -10.48 17.83 11.10
CA ALA A 490 -9.84 17.75 12.40
C ALA A 490 -10.86 17.67 13.55
N TYR A 491 -10.56 16.82 14.53
CA TYR A 491 -11.26 16.71 15.80
C TYR A 491 -10.32 17.17 16.93
N ALA A 492 -10.76 18.08 17.79
CA ALA A 492 -10.07 18.37 19.05
C ALA A 492 -10.83 17.78 20.23
N SER A 493 -10.11 17.27 21.23
CA SER A 493 -10.73 16.86 22.48
C SER A 493 -11.29 18.06 23.26
N PRO A 494 -12.26 17.86 24.17
CA PRO A 494 -12.76 18.92 25.03
C PRO A 494 -11.63 19.67 25.76
N LYS A 495 -10.66 18.96 26.35
CA LYS A 495 -9.50 19.55 27.04
C LYS A 495 -8.65 20.44 26.16
N TRP A 496 -8.44 20.06 24.90
CA TRP A 496 -7.67 20.90 23.98
C TRP A 496 -8.38 22.23 23.70
N ARG A 497 -9.71 22.20 23.57
CA ARG A 497 -10.55 23.38 23.30
C ARG A 497 -10.67 24.33 24.49
N GLU A 498 -10.31 23.92 25.71
CA GLU A 498 -10.27 24.79 26.89
C GLU A 498 -9.11 25.80 26.81
N THR A 499 -8.03 25.45 26.10
CA THR A 499 -6.80 26.24 26.03
C THR A 499 -6.46 26.73 24.62
N HIS A 500 -7.13 26.21 23.59
CA HIS A 500 -6.95 26.59 22.19
C HIS A 500 -8.28 26.95 21.56
N ASP A 501 -8.32 28.08 20.83
CA ASP A 501 -9.46 28.42 20.00
C ASP A 501 -9.60 27.38 18.87
N TRP A 502 -10.75 26.70 18.83
CA TRP A 502 -11.08 25.68 17.84
C TRP A 502 -12.26 26.10 16.95
N SER A 503 -12.53 27.41 16.86
CA SER A 503 -13.58 27.98 16.02
C SER A 503 -13.04 28.33 14.62
N PHE A 504 -13.22 27.42 13.66
CA PHE A 504 -12.77 27.61 12.27
C PHE A 504 -13.86 28.11 11.31
N ALA A 505 -14.99 28.64 11.81
CA ALA A 505 -16.15 28.95 10.97
C ALA A 505 -15.82 29.87 9.77
N GLY A 506 -14.88 30.80 9.92
CA GLY A 506 -14.38 31.67 8.85
C GLY A 506 -13.33 31.03 7.91
N ASP A 507 -12.82 29.87 8.27
CA ASP A 507 -11.61 29.29 7.68
C ASP A 507 -11.88 28.04 6.84
N LEU A 508 -13.04 27.38 7.05
CA LEU A 508 -13.37 26.08 6.43
C LEU A 508 -13.31 26.08 4.89
N GLN A 509 -13.46 27.23 4.25
CA GLN A 509 -13.48 27.38 2.77
C GLN A 509 -12.20 27.98 2.19
N ARG A 510 -11.18 28.26 3.01
CA ARG A 510 -9.90 28.82 2.55
C ARG A 510 -9.26 27.89 1.50
N PRO A 511 -8.82 28.42 0.34
CA PRO A 511 -8.14 27.60 -0.67
C PRO A 511 -6.78 27.16 -0.15
N TYR A 512 -6.56 25.86 -0.05
CA TYR A 512 -5.39 25.30 0.62
C TYR A 512 -4.77 24.15 -0.17
N SER A 513 -3.43 24.08 -0.23
CA SER A 513 -2.68 22.91 -0.70
C SER A 513 -2.10 22.19 0.52
N SER A 514 -2.25 20.87 0.58
CA SER A 514 -1.69 20.06 1.67
C SER A 514 -0.15 20.03 1.68
N SER A 515 0.52 20.55 0.64
CA SER A 515 1.97 20.82 0.69
C SER A 515 2.36 21.77 1.83
N GLN A 516 1.40 22.54 2.36
CA GLN A 516 1.63 23.47 3.46
C GLN A 516 1.27 22.89 4.83
N LEU A 517 0.98 21.58 4.93
CA LEU A 517 0.47 20.94 6.15
C LEU A 517 1.38 21.18 7.34
N ILE A 518 2.69 21.15 7.17
CA ILE A 518 3.64 21.30 8.29
C ILE A 518 3.47 22.64 9.02
N HIS A 519 3.09 23.71 8.30
CA HIS A 519 2.82 25.02 8.90
C HIS A 519 1.51 25.03 9.68
N THR A 520 0.45 24.45 9.12
CA THR A 520 -0.85 24.30 9.79
C THR A 520 -0.74 23.40 11.02
N TRP A 521 0.00 22.29 10.91
CA TRP A 521 0.22 21.36 11.99
C TRP A 521 0.98 22.01 13.15
N ALA A 522 2.08 22.72 12.85
CA ALA A 522 2.82 23.46 13.86
C ALA A 522 1.96 24.52 14.56
N ASP A 523 1.09 25.21 13.81
CA ASP A 523 0.12 26.16 14.38
C ASP A 523 -0.84 25.47 15.36
N LEU A 524 -1.51 24.41 14.89
CA LEU A 524 -2.44 23.61 15.71
C LEU A 524 -1.77 23.02 16.95
N ALA A 525 -0.51 22.61 16.86
CA ALA A 525 0.25 22.02 17.96
C ALA A 525 0.86 23.05 18.92
N GLY A 526 0.70 24.35 18.67
CA GLY A 526 1.29 25.39 19.53
C GLY A 526 2.80 25.54 19.39
N LEU A 527 3.36 25.14 18.24
CA LEU A 527 4.79 25.22 17.95
C LEU A 527 5.14 26.52 17.22
N SER A 528 6.33 27.04 17.49
CA SER A 528 6.93 28.17 16.79
C SER A 528 8.43 27.93 16.61
N PHE A 529 8.94 28.17 15.41
CA PHE A 529 10.35 28.04 15.02
C PHE A 529 10.58 28.93 13.79
N ASN A 530 11.84 29.19 13.40
CA ASN A 530 12.12 30.18 12.35
C ASN A 530 11.58 29.79 10.96
N GLU A 531 11.51 28.49 10.66
CA GLU A 531 11.01 27.93 9.41
C GLU A 531 9.48 28.01 9.29
N LEU A 532 8.77 28.35 10.37
CA LEU A 532 7.30 28.44 10.37
C LEU A 532 6.81 29.71 9.65
N ASP A 533 6.08 29.53 8.55
CA ASP A 533 5.36 30.61 7.89
C ASP A 533 3.86 30.57 8.24
N ARG A 534 3.43 31.47 9.13
CA ARG A 534 2.02 31.60 9.54
C ARG A 534 1.09 32.03 8.39
N THR A 535 1.61 32.63 7.32
CA THR A 535 0.80 32.95 6.13
C THR A 535 0.41 31.71 5.33
N LYS A 536 1.10 30.59 5.56
CA LYS A 536 0.84 29.28 4.95
C LYS A 536 0.02 28.35 5.86
N SER A 537 -0.26 28.73 7.11
CA SER A 537 -1.10 27.96 8.04
C SER A 537 -2.58 28.22 7.78
N LEU A 538 -3.33 27.14 7.50
CA LEU A 538 -4.76 27.18 7.19
C LEU A 538 -5.61 27.78 8.32
N VAL A 539 -5.14 27.63 9.55
CA VAL A 539 -5.83 28.03 10.78
C VAL A 539 -5.30 29.32 11.39
N SER A 540 -4.34 29.99 10.73
CA SER A 540 -3.80 31.26 11.23
C SER A 540 -4.66 32.44 10.81
N ASP A 541 -4.79 33.44 11.67
CA ASP A 541 -5.35 34.76 11.31
C ASP A 541 -4.53 35.47 10.22
N ASN A 542 -3.24 35.12 10.09
CA ASN A 542 -2.33 35.70 9.09
C ASN A 542 -2.35 34.95 7.75
N PHE A 543 -3.22 33.95 7.59
CA PHE A 543 -3.32 33.16 6.37
C PHE A 543 -3.48 34.05 5.14
N ARG A 544 -2.71 33.74 4.09
CA ARG A 544 -2.81 34.42 2.78
C ARG A 544 -3.17 33.40 1.72
N PRO A 545 -4.32 33.54 1.03
CA PRO A 545 -4.66 32.71 -0.11
C PRO A 545 -3.56 32.72 -1.16
N ARG A 546 -3.24 31.54 -1.72
CA ARG A 546 -2.23 31.35 -2.76
C ARG A 546 -2.81 30.53 -3.91
N PRO A 547 -2.27 30.67 -5.13
CA PRO A 547 -2.55 29.74 -6.22
C PRO A 547 -2.31 28.31 -5.77
N GLN A 548 -3.27 27.44 -6.02
CA GLN A 548 -3.21 26.02 -5.68
C GLN A 548 -2.50 25.28 -6.82
N MET A 549 -1.17 25.41 -6.88
CA MET A 549 -0.37 24.90 -7.99
C MET A 549 -0.34 23.36 -7.98
N ILE A 550 -0.49 22.76 -9.15
CA ILE A 550 -0.43 21.30 -9.34
C ILE A 550 0.49 20.94 -10.52
N GLY A 551 0.99 19.71 -10.50
CA GLY A 551 1.81 19.13 -11.57
C GLY A 551 3.21 18.75 -11.09
N ASN A 552 4.05 18.28 -12.02
CA ASN A 552 5.38 17.81 -11.68
C ASN A 552 6.36 19.01 -11.54
N PRO A 553 6.82 19.35 -10.32
CA PRO A 553 7.69 20.51 -10.11
C PRO A 553 9.08 20.33 -10.74
N TYR A 554 9.53 19.10 -10.97
CA TYR A 554 10.81 18.79 -11.60
C TYR A 554 10.81 18.97 -13.12
N LEU A 555 9.63 19.05 -13.74
CA LEU A 555 9.46 19.26 -15.19
C LEU A 555 8.98 20.67 -15.52
N ARG A 556 9.00 21.61 -14.57
CA ARG A 556 8.45 22.97 -14.72
C ARG A 556 9.01 23.79 -15.89
N GLN A 557 10.24 23.48 -16.33
CA GLN A 557 10.85 24.10 -17.51
C GLN A 557 10.26 23.60 -18.83
N GLN A 558 9.77 22.35 -18.86
CA GLN A 558 9.19 21.71 -20.05
C GLN A 558 7.67 21.85 -20.07
N LYS A 559 7.04 21.76 -18.90
CA LYS A 559 5.60 21.89 -18.71
C LYS A 559 5.34 22.71 -17.43
N PRO A 560 4.79 23.92 -17.55
CA PRO A 560 4.53 24.76 -16.37
C PRO A 560 3.51 24.09 -15.44
N LEU A 561 3.62 24.41 -14.15
CA LEU A 561 2.61 24.07 -13.16
C LEU A 561 1.28 24.75 -13.51
N ILE A 562 0.18 24.12 -13.11
CA ILE A 562 -1.18 24.59 -13.40
C ILE A 562 -1.80 25.07 -12.09
N ASP A 563 -2.45 26.24 -12.08
CA ASP A 563 -3.32 26.62 -10.97
C ASP A 563 -4.58 25.76 -11.02
N PHE A 564 -4.82 24.96 -9.98
CA PHE A 564 -5.96 24.04 -9.87
C PHE A 564 -7.32 24.71 -10.13
N SER A 565 -7.45 26.00 -9.79
CA SER A 565 -8.68 26.76 -10.03
C SER A 565 -9.07 26.83 -11.52
N LEU A 566 -8.12 26.63 -12.44
CA LEU A 566 -8.33 26.62 -13.89
C LEU A 566 -8.91 25.30 -14.42
N ILE A 567 -8.77 24.19 -13.68
CA ILE A 567 -9.30 22.88 -14.09
C ILE A 567 -10.57 22.47 -13.33
N LYS A 568 -10.95 23.22 -12.28
CA LYS A 568 -12.21 23.02 -11.56
C LYS A 568 -13.37 23.46 -12.46
N PRO A 569 -14.43 22.64 -12.65
CA PRO A 569 -15.64 23.11 -13.31
C PRO A 569 -16.16 24.35 -12.57
N LYS A 570 -16.37 25.46 -13.28
CA LYS A 570 -16.99 26.65 -12.68
C LYS A 570 -18.34 26.24 -12.10
N LYS A 571 -18.61 26.57 -10.83
CA LYS A 571 -19.96 26.42 -10.27
C LYS A 571 -20.90 27.21 -11.20
N VAL A 572 -21.87 26.53 -11.81
CA VAL A 572 -22.94 27.19 -12.56
C VAL A 572 -23.74 27.98 -11.53
N ASN A 573 -23.81 29.31 -11.68
CA ASN A 573 -24.66 30.11 -10.82
C ASN A 573 -26.13 29.73 -11.08
N PRO A 574 -26.96 29.55 -10.05
CA PRO A 574 -28.39 29.26 -10.23
C PRO A 574 -29.14 30.30 -11.08
N THR A 575 -28.58 31.51 -11.23
CA THR A 575 -29.12 32.61 -12.03
C THR A 575 -28.79 32.52 -13.52
N ASP A 576 -27.89 31.63 -13.94
CA ASP A 576 -27.50 31.50 -15.36
C ASP A 576 -28.43 30.57 -16.15
N VAL A 577 -29.48 30.03 -15.52
CA VAL A 577 -30.57 29.34 -16.21
C VAL A 577 -31.62 30.38 -16.63
N VAL A 578 -31.28 31.21 -17.61
CA VAL A 578 -32.30 31.98 -18.34
C VAL A 578 -32.92 31.05 -19.38
N LEU A 579 -34.22 30.82 -19.18
CA LEU A 579 -35.17 30.11 -20.04
C LEU A 579 -34.85 30.26 -21.53
N GLN A 580 -34.37 29.19 -22.16
CA GLN A 580 -34.60 29.01 -23.59
C GLN A 580 -36.03 28.49 -23.74
N GLU A 581 -36.94 29.36 -24.17
CA GLU A 581 -38.26 28.96 -24.63
C GLU A 581 -38.11 27.95 -25.78
N PRO A 582 -38.96 26.90 -25.83
CA PRO A 582 -38.94 25.94 -26.91
C PRO A 582 -39.37 26.63 -28.23
N PRO A 583 -38.76 26.26 -29.37
CA PRO A 583 -39.14 26.82 -30.65
C PRO A 583 -40.59 26.46 -30.97
N ALA A 584 -41.37 27.46 -31.37
CA ALA A 584 -42.74 27.29 -31.84
C ALA A 584 -42.75 26.40 -33.10
N LEU A 585 -43.51 25.30 -32.98
CA LEU A 585 -44.03 24.34 -33.98
C LEU A 585 -43.42 24.30 -35.38
#